data_AF-A0A2T1M354-F1
#
_entry.id   AF-A0A2T1M354-F1
#
_cell.length_a   1.000
_cell.length_b   1.000
_cell.length_c   1.000
_cell.angle_alpha   90.00
_cell.angle_beta   90.00
_cell.angle_gamma   90.00
#
_symmetry.space_group_name_H-M   'P 1'
#
loop_
_entity.id
_entity.type
_entity.pdbx_description
1 polymer ?
#
loop_
_entity_poly.entity_id
_entity_poly.type
_entity_poly.pdbx_seq_one_letter_code
_entity_poly.pdbx_strand_id
1 'polypeptide(L)'
;MTNILEIPLAILSFIFYKINKFFIGILYTIFLFIKKNKAKQWRVLSAQTLETFLSLPVLMTKGPRWNTHAIIGTLGPFQVQETISLDLNILKKSAQSWIVVIYSFPSYETITNLDSNQIVSQEDWISITVKPGLYSIGLRYYHWSDSLELPTVKVDDKLLVDKSEVSPNVNDFYKNLINQKNWFYLALHYYIFTILKYRKWLGESFVKQEFLPVGAPDTEFVYGYLAKNQSLKIMIEPLIINDYDIYFTTYDRSSFPLYWCQITEETYLTKPIEKHGYYLFRLRQKPLKETKTLTIQSQIEDQEGVIQELRINILK
;
A
#
# COMPACT_ATOMS: atom_id res chain seq x y z
N MET A 1 24.49 -15.18 -13.54
CA MET A 1 24.48 -14.93 -15.01
C MET A 1 23.37 -13.96 -15.36
N THR A 2 23.75 -12.82 -15.91
CA THR A 2 22.85 -11.75 -16.34
C THR A 2 22.17 -12.18 -17.63
N ASN A 3 20.92 -12.62 -17.58
CA ASN A 3 20.18 -13.02 -18.77
C ASN A 3 19.75 -11.75 -19.54
N ILE A 4 20.55 -11.33 -20.52
CA ILE A 4 20.35 -10.11 -21.32
C ILE A 4 18.96 -10.07 -21.98
N LEU A 5 18.36 -11.23 -22.24
CA LEU A 5 16.99 -11.36 -22.77
C LEU A 5 15.91 -10.83 -21.82
N GLU A 6 16.20 -10.64 -20.52
CA GLU A 6 15.26 -10.03 -19.56
C GLU A 6 14.98 -8.55 -19.86
N ILE A 7 15.93 -7.84 -20.50
CA ILE A 7 15.80 -6.39 -20.74
C ILE A 7 14.74 -6.10 -21.81
N PRO A 8 14.78 -6.69 -23.02
CA PRO A 8 13.73 -6.48 -24.02
C PRO A 8 12.33 -6.84 -23.51
N LEU A 9 12.20 -7.97 -22.79
CA LEU A 9 10.92 -8.40 -22.20
C LEU A 9 10.42 -7.43 -21.13
N ALA A 10 11.31 -6.85 -20.32
CA ALA A 10 10.95 -5.82 -19.36
C ALA A 10 10.46 -4.53 -20.04
N ILE A 11 11.08 -4.12 -21.15
CA ILE A 11 10.63 -2.96 -21.93
C ILE A 11 9.22 -3.19 -22.49
N LEU A 12 8.99 -4.36 -23.10
CA LEU A 12 7.66 -4.74 -23.62
C LEU A 12 6.62 -4.80 -22.50
N SER A 13 6.96 -5.38 -21.36
CA SER A 13 6.11 -5.43 -20.16
C SER A 13 5.78 -4.04 -19.62
N PHE A 14 6.76 -3.14 -19.58
CA PHE A 14 6.55 -1.75 -19.16
C PHE A 14 5.57 -1.01 -20.08
N ILE A 15 5.75 -1.13 -21.41
CA ILE A 15 4.83 -0.54 -22.39
C ILE A 15 3.42 -1.14 -22.22
N PHE A 16 3.32 -2.46 -22.12
CA PHE A 16 2.06 -3.16 -21.89
C PHE A 16 1.37 -2.68 -20.60
N TYR A 17 2.12 -2.49 -19.52
CA TYR A 17 1.61 -1.94 -18.26
C TYR A 17 1.05 -0.52 -18.43
N LYS A 18 1.78 0.39 -19.09
CA LYS A 18 1.31 1.78 -19.29
C LYS A 18 0.02 1.83 -20.10
N ILE A 19 -0.06 1.03 -21.17
CA ILE A 19 -1.26 0.90 -22.00
C ILE A 19 -2.45 0.38 -21.18
N ASN A 20 -2.27 -0.73 -20.44
CA ASN A 20 -3.34 -1.31 -19.63
C ASN A 20 -3.77 -0.40 -18.49
N LYS A 21 -2.83 0.29 -17.83
CA LYS A 21 -3.13 1.25 -16.76
C LYS A 21 -4.02 2.38 -17.27
N PHE A 22 -3.78 2.87 -18.48
CA PHE A 22 -4.62 3.88 -19.13
C PHE A 22 -6.02 3.34 -19.42
N PHE A 23 -6.15 2.22 -20.13
CA PHE A 23 -7.45 1.64 -20.49
C PHE A 23 -8.28 1.22 -19.27
N ILE A 24 -7.68 0.52 -18.31
CA ILE A 24 -8.34 0.12 -17.06
C ILE A 24 -8.74 1.37 -16.25
N GLY A 25 -7.91 2.42 -16.27
CA GLY A 25 -8.25 3.71 -15.66
C GLY A 25 -9.54 4.30 -16.23
N ILE A 26 -9.67 4.34 -17.55
CA ILE A 26 -10.87 4.83 -18.25
C ILE A 26 -12.09 3.96 -17.91
N LEU A 27 -11.96 2.64 -18.05
CA LEU A 27 -13.05 1.69 -17.78
C LEU A 27 -13.55 1.80 -16.34
N TYR A 28 -12.63 1.95 -15.37
CA TYR A 28 -13.00 2.10 -13.97
C TYR A 28 -13.72 3.42 -13.70
N THR A 29 -13.30 4.52 -14.31
CA THR A 29 -14.00 5.81 -14.20
C THR A 29 -15.42 5.73 -14.75
N ILE A 30 -15.62 5.08 -15.92
CA ILE A 30 -16.95 4.85 -16.50
C ILE A 30 -17.80 3.96 -15.57
N PHE A 31 -17.22 2.87 -15.06
CA PHE A 31 -17.90 1.95 -14.15
C PHE A 31 -18.39 2.65 -12.87
N LEU A 32 -17.55 3.51 -12.27
CA LEU A 32 -17.93 4.28 -11.08
C LEU A 32 -19.02 5.31 -11.40
N PHE A 33 -18.97 5.94 -12.57
CA PHE A 33 -20.00 6.89 -12.99
C PHE A 33 -21.38 6.22 -13.17
N ILE A 34 -21.40 4.98 -13.66
CA ILE A 34 -22.64 4.19 -13.81
C ILE A 34 -23.15 3.72 -12.44
N LYS A 35 -22.26 3.29 -11.53
CA LYS A 35 -22.63 2.76 -10.21
C LYS A 35 -22.63 3.81 -9.09
N LYS A 36 -23.32 4.95 -9.30
CA LYS A 36 -23.39 6.06 -8.33
C LYS A 36 -23.82 5.64 -6.91
N ASN A 37 -24.70 4.64 -6.80
CA ASN A 37 -25.17 4.14 -5.49
C ASN A 37 -24.05 3.53 -4.64
N LYS A 38 -22.99 2.99 -5.25
CA LYS A 38 -21.84 2.42 -4.53
C LYS A 38 -20.89 3.48 -3.99
N ALA A 39 -21.03 4.74 -4.41
CA ALA A 39 -20.13 5.81 -4.01
C ALA A 39 -20.42 6.36 -2.60
N LYS A 40 -21.63 6.11 -2.07
CA LYS A 40 -22.07 6.50 -0.72
C LYS A 40 -21.92 5.39 0.32
N GLN A 41 -21.15 4.35 0.01
CA GLN A 41 -20.93 3.22 0.89
C GLN A 41 -19.45 2.97 1.02
N TRP A 42 -19.04 2.61 2.23
CA TRP A 42 -17.72 2.08 2.48
C TRP A 42 -17.53 0.78 1.68
N ARG A 43 -16.39 0.69 1.01
CA ARG A 43 -15.96 -0.51 0.29
C ARG A 43 -14.67 -1.01 0.91
N VAL A 44 -14.75 -2.17 1.56
CA VAL A 44 -13.60 -2.84 2.14
C VAL A 44 -12.93 -3.72 1.08
N LEU A 45 -11.61 -3.59 0.93
CA LEU A 45 -10.83 -4.53 0.14
C LEU A 45 -10.92 -5.92 0.78
N SER A 46 -11.53 -6.86 0.06
CA SER A 46 -11.92 -8.17 0.57
C SER A 46 -12.02 -9.19 -0.58
N ALA A 47 -12.20 -10.46 -0.25
CA ALA A 47 -12.52 -11.51 -1.23
C ALA A 47 -13.70 -11.11 -2.14
N GLN A 48 -14.79 -10.63 -1.54
CA GLN A 48 -15.99 -10.20 -2.26
C GLN A 48 -15.70 -9.04 -3.23
N THR A 49 -14.82 -8.11 -2.86
CA THR A 49 -14.41 -7.04 -3.76
C THR A 49 -13.72 -7.57 -5.01
N LEU A 50 -12.92 -8.64 -4.88
CA LEU A 50 -12.19 -9.26 -5.99
C LEU A 50 -13.07 -10.10 -6.93
N GLU A 51 -14.27 -10.51 -6.51
CA GLU A 51 -15.23 -11.23 -7.36
C GLU A 51 -15.77 -10.37 -8.52
N THR A 52 -15.68 -9.03 -8.39
CA THR A 52 -16.04 -8.14 -9.49
C THR A 52 -14.94 -8.16 -10.55
N PHE A 53 -15.30 -8.49 -11.80
CA PHE A 53 -14.40 -8.65 -12.94
C PHE A 53 -13.32 -7.56 -13.10
N LEU A 54 -13.66 -6.29 -12.84
CA LEU A 54 -12.73 -5.17 -12.99
C LEU A 54 -11.89 -4.87 -11.74
N SER A 55 -12.23 -5.39 -10.57
CA SER A 55 -11.57 -4.99 -9.31
C SER A 55 -10.09 -5.38 -9.27
N LEU A 56 -9.78 -6.65 -9.57
CA LEU A 56 -8.40 -7.10 -9.56
C LEU A 56 -7.55 -6.40 -10.63
N PRO A 57 -7.96 -6.28 -11.90
CA PRO A 57 -7.23 -5.48 -12.89
C PRO A 57 -6.97 -4.03 -12.45
N VAL A 58 -7.95 -3.37 -11.81
CA VAL A 58 -7.79 -2.02 -11.28
C VAL A 58 -6.75 -1.98 -10.16
N LEU A 59 -6.80 -2.92 -9.21
CA LEU A 59 -5.82 -3.01 -8.12
C LEU A 59 -4.42 -3.27 -8.67
N MET A 60 -4.29 -4.17 -9.64
CA MET A 60 -3.02 -4.51 -10.27
C MET A 60 -2.46 -3.38 -11.16
N THR A 61 -3.23 -2.34 -11.49
CA THR A 61 -2.73 -1.20 -12.28
C THR A 61 -2.60 0.10 -11.48
N LYS A 62 -3.40 0.28 -10.43
CA LYS A 62 -3.39 1.49 -9.59
C LYS A 62 -2.68 1.31 -8.25
N GLY A 63 -2.68 0.11 -7.68
CA GLY A 63 -2.03 -0.19 -6.40
C GLY A 63 -1.48 -1.62 -6.32
N PRO A 64 -0.61 -2.06 -7.25
CA PRO A 64 -0.17 -3.45 -7.34
C PRO A 64 0.72 -3.94 -6.19
N ARG A 65 1.06 -3.07 -5.22
CA ARG A 65 1.94 -3.37 -4.09
C ARG A 65 1.06 -3.51 -2.87
N TRP A 66 0.45 -4.69 -2.78
CA TRP A 66 -0.55 -5.04 -1.78
C TRP A 66 -0.07 -4.75 -0.37
N ASN A 67 -0.89 -4.05 0.41
CA ASN A 67 -0.61 -3.80 1.81
C ASN A 67 -1.31 -4.85 2.67
N THR A 68 -0.67 -6.01 2.79
CA THR A 68 -1.21 -7.20 3.48
C THR A 68 -1.39 -7.02 4.98
N HIS A 69 -0.85 -5.94 5.54
CA HIS A 69 -0.83 -5.63 6.96
C HIS A 69 -1.85 -4.58 7.36
N ALA A 70 -2.64 -4.09 6.40
CA ALA A 70 -3.66 -3.09 6.66
C ALA A 70 -5.03 -3.57 6.22
N ILE A 71 -6.06 -3.18 6.95
CA ILE A 71 -7.44 -3.24 6.48
C ILE A 71 -7.69 -1.98 5.67
N ILE A 72 -8.17 -2.13 4.43
CA ILE A 72 -8.31 -1.01 3.50
C ILE A 72 -9.78 -0.74 3.21
N GLY A 73 -10.26 0.43 3.61
CA GLY A 73 -11.56 0.96 3.26
C GLY A 73 -11.44 2.05 2.19
N THR A 74 -12.41 2.12 1.28
CA THR A 74 -12.55 3.24 0.35
C THR A 74 -13.98 3.77 0.33
N LEU A 75 -14.14 5.09 0.24
CA LEU A 75 -15.43 5.77 0.13
C LEU A 75 -15.38 6.76 -1.04
N GLY A 76 -16.47 6.90 -1.79
CA GLY A 76 -16.58 7.83 -2.90
C GLY A 76 -16.49 7.21 -4.30
N PRO A 77 -16.54 8.04 -5.35
CA PRO A 77 -16.47 9.51 -5.28
C PRO A 77 -17.76 10.20 -4.81
N PHE A 78 -17.66 11.27 -4.02
CA PHE A 78 -18.79 12.09 -3.57
C PHE A 78 -18.51 13.58 -3.76
N GLN A 79 -19.56 14.38 -3.94
CA GLN A 79 -19.49 15.83 -4.11
C GLN A 79 -19.30 16.50 -2.75
N VAL A 80 -18.41 17.49 -2.68
CA VAL A 80 -18.16 18.34 -1.51
C VAL A 80 -18.19 19.79 -1.95
N GLN A 81 -18.76 20.67 -1.14
CA GLN A 81 -18.66 22.13 -1.33
C GLN A 81 -17.51 22.71 -0.51
N GLU A 82 -17.38 22.30 0.74
CA GLU A 82 -16.45 22.93 1.67
C GLU A 82 -15.80 21.94 2.63
N THR A 83 -16.55 21.03 3.27
CA THR A 83 -16.02 20.26 4.40
C THR A 83 -16.22 18.76 4.26
N ILE A 84 -15.21 18.00 4.67
CA ILE A 84 -15.27 16.55 4.91
C ILE A 84 -14.95 16.32 6.38
N SER A 85 -15.85 15.68 7.12
CA SER A 85 -15.65 15.39 8.54
C SER A 85 -15.70 13.89 8.81
N LEU A 86 -14.78 13.38 9.64
CA LEU A 86 -14.73 11.97 10.03
C LEU A 86 -14.88 11.82 11.54
N ASP A 87 -15.58 10.78 11.97
CA ASP A 87 -15.68 10.39 13.39
C ASP A 87 -14.34 9.82 13.87
N LEU A 88 -13.64 10.58 14.70
CA LEU A 88 -12.32 10.26 15.21
C LEU A 88 -12.36 9.20 16.32
N ASN A 89 -13.47 9.13 17.07
CA ASN A 89 -13.63 8.12 18.12
C ASN A 89 -13.70 6.72 17.53
N ILE A 90 -14.41 6.56 16.41
CA ILE A 90 -14.48 5.28 15.71
C ILE A 90 -13.10 4.88 15.17
N LEU A 91 -12.35 5.83 14.58
CA LEU A 91 -10.99 5.57 14.10
C LEU A 91 -10.07 5.07 15.23
N LYS A 92 -10.04 5.80 16.36
CA LYS A 92 -9.22 5.48 17.55
C LYS A 92 -9.60 4.15 18.20
N LYS A 93 -10.90 3.84 18.28
CA LYS A 93 -11.39 2.57 18.83
C LYS A 93 -11.07 1.39 17.91
N SER A 94 -11.12 1.62 16.61
CA SER A 94 -11.01 0.56 15.61
C SER A 94 -9.58 0.08 15.41
N ALA A 95 -8.57 0.94 15.56
CA ALA A 95 -7.18 0.57 15.34
C ALA A 95 -6.20 1.47 16.10
N GLN A 96 -5.06 0.91 16.50
CA GLN A 96 -4.00 1.67 17.17
C GLN A 96 -3.28 2.62 16.20
N SER A 97 -3.17 2.24 14.92
CA SER A 97 -2.55 3.08 13.89
C SER A 97 -3.41 3.12 12.64
N TRP A 98 -3.63 4.32 12.10
CA TRP A 98 -4.51 4.53 10.98
C TRP A 98 -4.09 5.70 10.11
N ILE A 99 -4.42 5.61 8.81
CA ILE A 99 -4.25 6.70 7.85
C ILE A 99 -5.56 6.89 7.09
N VAL A 100 -6.04 8.12 7.06
CA VAL A 100 -7.06 8.58 6.12
C VAL A 100 -6.38 9.43 5.06
N VAL A 101 -6.63 9.15 3.79
CA VAL A 101 -6.15 9.96 2.66
C VAL A 101 -7.35 10.48 1.88
N ILE A 102 -7.38 11.79 1.64
CA ILE A 102 -8.39 12.43 0.79
C ILE A 102 -7.80 12.60 -0.60
N TYR A 103 -8.48 12.03 -1.59
CA TYR A 103 -8.11 12.12 -2.99
C TYR A 103 -9.10 12.98 -3.75
N SER A 104 -8.63 13.82 -4.67
CA SER A 104 -9.49 14.42 -5.69
C SER A 104 -9.95 13.36 -6.70
N PHE A 105 -11.08 13.59 -7.34
CA PHE A 105 -11.58 12.75 -8.41
C PHE A 105 -11.89 13.61 -9.65
N PRO A 106 -11.52 13.18 -10.87
CA PRO A 106 -11.00 11.86 -11.24
C PRO A 106 -9.46 11.72 -11.24
N SER A 107 -8.70 12.75 -10.85
CA SER A 107 -7.23 12.71 -10.93
C SER A 107 -6.58 11.79 -9.89
N TYR A 108 -7.26 11.50 -8.77
CA TYR A 108 -6.73 10.74 -7.63
C TYR A 108 -5.47 11.38 -7.02
N GLU A 109 -5.34 12.70 -7.12
CA GLU A 109 -4.26 13.43 -6.46
C GLU A 109 -4.53 13.47 -4.95
N THR A 110 -3.48 13.27 -4.15
CA THR A 110 -3.61 13.38 -2.69
C THR A 110 -3.77 14.84 -2.32
N ILE A 111 -4.92 15.18 -1.72
CA ILE A 111 -5.25 16.53 -1.26
C ILE A 111 -4.71 16.75 0.13
N THR A 112 -4.95 15.77 1.01
CA THR A 112 -4.39 15.73 2.35
C THR A 112 -4.38 14.30 2.86
N ASN A 113 -3.65 14.08 3.94
CA ASN A 113 -3.71 12.86 4.72
C ASN A 113 -3.84 13.21 6.21
N LEU A 114 -4.43 12.28 6.96
CA LEU A 114 -4.55 12.32 8.41
C LEU A 114 -3.94 11.02 8.92
N ASP A 115 -3.00 11.11 9.84
CA ASP A 115 -2.38 9.95 10.49
C ASP A 115 -2.60 9.99 12.01
N SER A 116 -2.86 8.81 12.59
CA SER A 116 -2.95 8.58 14.03
C SER A 116 -1.80 9.19 14.85
N ASN A 117 -0.60 9.29 14.29
CA ASN A 117 0.60 9.79 14.97
C ASN A 117 0.65 11.33 15.02
N GLN A 118 -0.05 12.00 14.11
CA GLN A 118 -0.05 13.47 14.01
C GLN A 118 -1.24 14.10 14.76
N ILE A 119 -2.28 13.31 15.05
CA ILE A 119 -3.54 13.81 15.59
C ILE A 119 -3.64 13.52 17.08
N VAL A 120 -3.38 14.55 17.88
CA VAL A 120 -3.54 14.52 19.35
C VAL A 120 -4.90 15.10 19.78
N SER A 121 -5.81 15.36 18.83
CA SER A 121 -7.09 16.02 19.13
C SER A 121 -7.93 15.22 20.12
N GLN A 122 -8.50 15.90 21.11
CA GLN A 122 -9.50 15.36 22.03
C GLN A 122 -10.92 15.41 21.44
N GLU A 123 -11.09 16.03 20.27
CA GLU A 123 -12.39 16.13 19.61
C GLU A 123 -12.87 14.79 19.07
N ASP A 124 -14.19 14.62 19.06
CA ASP A 124 -14.86 13.42 18.53
C ASP A 124 -14.87 13.38 17.00
N TRP A 125 -14.72 14.55 16.36
CA TRP A 125 -14.74 14.71 14.91
C TRP A 125 -13.47 15.43 14.45
N ILE A 126 -13.00 15.07 13.26
CA ILE A 126 -11.98 15.84 12.56
C ILE A 126 -12.53 16.33 11.23
N SER A 127 -12.42 17.63 10.98
CA SER A 127 -12.94 18.28 9.78
C SER A 127 -11.82 18.82 8.91
N ILE A 128 -11.93 18.58 7.60
CA ILE A 128 -10.99 19.03 6.59
C ILE A 128 -11.74 19.97 5.64
N THR A 129 -11.23 21.19 5.48
CA THR A 129 -11.71 22.12 4.46
C THR A 129 -11.07 21.79 3.11
N VAL A 130 -11.88 21.65 2.06
CA VAL A 130 -11.46 21.38 0.69
C VAL A 130 -12.18 22.33 -0.27
N LYS A 131 -11.63 22.50 -1.48
CA LYS A 131 -12.30 23.27 -2.53
C LYS A 131 -13.56 22.51 -3.02
N PRO A 132 -14.57 23.19 -3.58
CA PRO A 132 -15.70 22.50 -4.21
C PRO A 132 -15.23 21.49 -5.27
N GLY A 133 -15.74 20.25 -5.23
CA GLY A 133 -15.30 19.21 -6.15
C GLY A 133 -15.78 17.79 -5.80
N LEU A 134 -15.26 16.80 -6.53
CA LEU A 134 -15.48 15.38 -6.25
C LEU A 134 -14.27 14.80 -5.52
N TYR A 135 -14.52 14.05 -4.45
CA TYR A 135 -13.48 13.48 -3.61
C TYR A 135 -13.73 12.01 -3.30
N SER A 136 -12.67 11.29 -2.96
CA SER A 136 -12.72 9.93 -2.43
C SER A 136 -11.83 9.82 -1.21
N ILE A 137 -12.19 8.92 -0.29
CA ILE A 137 -11.42 8.64 0.92
C ILE A 137 -10.79 7.26 0.77
N GLY A 138 -9.50 7.15 1.06
CA GLY A 138 -8.83 5.88 1.34
C GLY A 138 -8.49 5.81 2.83
N LEU A 139 -8.93 4.76 3.51
CA LEU A 139 -8.65 4.51 4.91
C LEU A 139 -7.84 3.22 5.03
N ARG A 140 -6.77 3.25 5.82
CA ARG A 140 -5.93 2.10 6.14
C ARG A 140 -5.82 1.97 7.65
N TYR A 141 -6.26 0.83 8.19
CA TYR A 141 -6.07 0.47 9.60
C TYR A 141 -4.94 -0.54 9.76
N TYR A 142 -4.08 -0.31 10.74
CA TYR A 142 -3.00 -1.19 11.18
C TYR A 142 -3.18 -1.44 12.67
N HIS A 143 -2.81 -2.63 13.15
CA HIS A 143 -3.09 -3.03 14.54
C HIS A 143 -4.56 -2.80 14.90
N TRP A 144 -5.46 -3.35 14.07
CA TRP A 144 -6.90 -3.21 14.28
C TRP A 144 -7.38 -4.04 15.46
N SER A 145 -8.45 -3.58 16.10
CA SER A 145 -9.12 -4.29 17.19
C SER A 145 -10.08 -5.36 16.66
N ASP A 146 -10.54 -6.23 17.55
CA ASP A 146 -11.56 -7.25 17.23
C ASP A 146 -12.91 -6.64 16.80
N SER A 147 -13.20 -5.40 17.25
CA SER A 147 -14.42 -4.64 16.94
C SER A 147 -14.10 -3.54 15.92
N LEU A 148 -13.69 -3.93 14.72
CA LEU A 148 -13.28 -3.03 13.66
C LEU A 148 -14.47 -2.35 12.96
N GLU A 149 -14.49 -1.02 12.97
CA GLU A 149 -15.50 -0.22 12.29
C GLU A 149 -14.85 0.81 11.35
N LEU A 150 -15.41 0.99 10.16
CA LEU A 150 -15.12 2.16 9.33
C LEU A 150 -15.93 3.35 9.85
N PRO A 151 -15.36 4.56 9.92
CA PRO A 151 -15.96 5.68 10.61
C PRO A 151 -17.15 6.26 9.85
N THR A 152 -18.04 6.88 10.60
CA THR A 152 -19.06 7.77 10.06
C THR A 152 -18.40 8.96 9.36
N VAL A 153 -18.95 9.37 8.21
CA VAL A 153 -18.45 10.52 7.45
C VAL A 153 -19.58 11.52 7.20
N LYS A 154 -19.28 12.80 7.43
CA LYS A 154 -20.13 13.93 7.06
C LYS A 154 -19.48 14.73 5.93
N VAL A 155 -20.32 15.28 5.07
CA VAL A 155 -19.92 16.21 4.02
C VAL A 155 -20.81 17.43 4.11
N ASP A 156 -20.21 18.61 4.22
CA ASP A 156 -20.94 19.88 4.38
C ASP A 156 -22.00 19.78 5.50
N ASP A 157 -21.56 19.28 6.67
CA ASP A 157 -22.34 18.97 7.88
C ASP A 157 -23.50 17.98 7.74
N LYS A 158 -23.65 17.36 6.57
CA LYS A 158 -24.68 16.34 6.31
C LYS A 158 -24.07 14.95 6.37
N LEU A 159 -24.80 14.01 6.99
CA LEU A 159 -24.40 12.60 7.01
C LEU A 159 -24.29 12.06 5.59
N LEU A 160 -23.09 11.59 5.22
CA LEU A 160 -22.86 10.93 3.93
C LEU A 160 -23.02 9.42 4.06
N VAL A 161 -22.37 8.83 5.07
CA VAL A 161 -22.40 7.39 5.36
C VAL A 161 -22.27 7.19 6.87
N ASP A 162 -23.04 6.24 7.39
CA ASP A 162 -22.89 5.79 8.78
C ASP A 162 -21.68 4.85 8.92
N LYS A 163 -21.31 4.56 10.17
CA LYS A 163 -20.26 3.58 10.45
C LYS A 163 -20.60 2.21 9.89
N SER A 164 -19.56 1.46 9.53
CA SER A 164 -19.72 0.11 8.95
C SER A 164 -18.79 -0.86 9.65
N GLU A 165 -19.36 -1.94 10.18
CA GLU A 165 -18.57 -3.04 10.72
C GLU A 165 -17.75 -3.72 9.62
N VAL A 166 -16.58 -4.21 9.99
CA VAL A 166 -15.69 -4.96 9.11
C VAL A 166 -15.34 -6.28 9.79
N SER A 167 -15.48 -7.37 9.04
CA SER A 167 -15.13 -8.69 9.55
C SER A 167 -13.65 -8.74 9.96
N PRO A 168 -13.30 -9.31 11.14
CA PRO A 168 -11.92 -9.36 11.60
C PRO A 168 -11.01 -10.21 10.68
N ASN A 169 -11.60 -11.13 9.92
CA ASN A 169 -10.91 -12.00 8.97
C ASN A 169 -10.91 -11.46 7.53
N VAL A 170 -11.28 -10.20 7.31
CA VAL A 170 -11.45 -9.66 5.94
C VAL A 170 -10.17 -9.75 5.08
N ASN A 171 -8.99 -9.81 5.70
CA ASN A 171 -7.69 -9.94 5.02
C ASN A 171 -7.30 -11.39 4.69
N ASP A 172 -8.06 -12.40 5.11
CA ASP A 172 -7.71 -13.81 4.87
C ASP A 172 -7.62 -14.18 3.38
N PHE A 173 -8.28 -13.41 2.51
CA PHE A 173 -8.19 -13.59 1.06
C PHE A 173 -6.75 -13.48 0.52
N TYR A 174 -5.87 -12.72 1.20
CA TYR A 174 -4.47 -12.60 0.78
C TYR A 174 -3.76 -13.95 0.71
N LYS A 175 -4.12 -14.91 1.59
CA LYS A 175 -3.54 -16.27 1.62
C LYS A 175 -3.75 -17.01 0.30
N ASN A 176 -4.87 -16.76 -0.37
CA ASN A 176 -5.25 -17.43 -1.61
C ASN A 176 -5.11 -16.51 -2.84
N LEU A 177 -4.68 -15.27 -2.66
CA LEU A 177 -4.65 -14.27 -3.74
C LEU A 177 -3.69 -14.67 -4.87
N ILE A 178 -2.60 -15.37 -4.54
CA ILE A 178 -1.66 -15.93 -5.52
C ILE A 178 -2.33 -16.86 -6.54
N ASN A 179 -3.46 -17.48 -6.20
CA ASN A 179 -4.21 -18.37 -7.11
C ASN A 179 -4.88 -17.59 -8.25
N GLN A 180 -4.98 -16.26 -8.16
CA GLN A 180 -5.45 -15.40 -9.24
C GLN A 180 -4.37 -15.07 -10.28
N LYS A 181 -3.14 -15.54 -10.05
CA LYS A 181 -2.03 -15.36 -10.97
C LYS A 181 -2.31 -16.02 -12.31
N ASN A 182 -2.01 -15.29 -13.37
CA ASN A 182 -2.07 -15.78 -14.74
C ASN A 182 -1.03 -15.05 -15.61
N TRP A 183 -0.97 -15.42 -16.89
CA TRP A 183 -0.04 -14.83 -17.85
C TRP A 183 -0.24 -13.32 -18.03
N PHE A 184 -1.48 -12.82 -17.90
CA PHE A 184 -1.79 -11.40 -18.06
C PHE A 184 -1.11 -10.58 -16.97
N TYR A 185 -1.27 -10.97 -15.69
CA TYR A 185 -0.62 -10.26 -14.58
C TYR A 185 0.90 -10.43 -14.57
N LEU A 186 1.40 -11.57 -15.07
CA LEU A 186 2.83 -11.73 -15.31
C LEU A 186 3.32 -10.73 -16.37
N ALA A 187 2.69 -10.65 -17.53
CA ALA A 187 3.06 -9.70 -18.58
C ALA A 187 2.96 -8.24 -18.10
N LEU A 188 1.96 -7.93 -17.27
CA LEU A 188 1.75 -6.61 -16.68
C LEU A 188 2.90 -6.18 -15.75
N HIS A 189 3.53 -7.11 -15.04
CA HIS A 189 4.48 -6.77 -13.98
C HIS A 189 5.89 -7.35 -14.14
N TYR A 190 6.13 -8.10 -15.21
CA TYR A 190 7.41 -8.73 -15.50
C TYR A 190 8.59 -7.75 -15.38
N TYR A 191 8.39 -6.51 -15.80
CA TYR A 191 9.39 -5.43 -15.75
C TYR A 191 9.86 -5.06 -14.34
N ILE A 192 9.06 -5.29 -13.29
CA ILE A 192 9.34 -4.83 -11.93
C ILE A 192 10.59 -5.48 -11.35
N PHE A 193 10.71 -6.80 -11.47
CA PHE A 193 11.90 -7.51 -11.04
C PHE A 193 13.15 -6.95 -11.73
N THR A 194 13.06 -6.71 -13.03
CA THR A 194 14.16 -6.19 -13.85
C THR A 194 14.55 -4.79 -13.40
N ILE A 195 13.62 -3.84 -13.25
CA ILE A 195 14.00 -2.47 -12.82
C ILE A 195 14.67 -2.46 -11.44
N LEU A 196 14.27 -3.36 -10.53
CA LEU A 196 14.87 -3.46 -9.21
C LEU A 196 16.27 -4.08 -9.27
N LYS A 197 16.46 -5.11 -10.10
CA LYS A 197 17.74 -5.74 -10.37
C LYS A 197 18.75 -4.76 -10.98
N TYR A 198 18.30 -3.93 -11.91
CA TYR A 198 19.12 -2.96 -12.61
C TYR A 198 19.06 -1.54 -12.00
N ARG A 199 18.55 -1.39 -10.77
CA ARG A 199 18.31 -0.07 -10.15
C ARG A 199 19.54 0.83 -10.05
N LYS A 200 20.76 0.26 -9.99
CA LYS A 200 22.02 1.03 -9.92
C LYS A 200 22.29 1.83 -11.21
N TRP A 201 21.70 1.41 -12.33
CA TRP A 201 21.84 2.07 -13.64
C TRP A 201 20.59 2.88 -14.01
N LEU A 202 19.56 2.86 -13.17
CA LEU A 202 18.32 3.62 -13.36
C LEU A 202 18.28 4.77 -12.34
N GLY A 203 17.66 5.89 -12.70
CA GLY A 203 17.46 6.99 -11.74
C GLY A 203 16.57 6.53 -10.56
N GLU A 204 16.95 6.88 -9.34
CA GLU A 204 16.20 6.48 -8.14
C GLU A 204 14.74 6.98 -8.19
N SER A 205 14.53 8.21 -8.65
CA SER A 205 13.20 8.80 -8.85
C SER A 205 12.32 7.94 -9.76
N PHE A 206 12.86 7.46 -10.88
CA PHE A 206 12.15 6.58 -11.81
C PHE A 206 11.76 5.25 -11.13
N VAL A 207 12.71 4.62 -10.43
CA VAL A 207 12.43 3.35 -9.73
C VAL A 207 11.38 3.54 -8.65
N LYS A 208 11.47 4.62 -7.85
CA LYS A 208 10.48 4.97 -6.82
C LYS A 208 9.10 5.16 -7.43
N GLN A 209 8.98 5.95 -8.49
CA GLN A 209 7.71 6.24 -9.16
C GLN A 209 7.04 4.98 -9.74
N GLU A 210 7.82 4.04 -10.28
CA GLU A 210 7.26 2.81 -10.87
C GLU A 210 7.00 1.72 -9.84
N PHE A 211 7.82 1.64 -8.79
CA PHE A 211 7.73 0.55 -7.82
C PHE A 211 6.80 0.88 -6.65
N LEU A 212 6.97 2.04 -6.02
CA LEU A 212 6.31 2.34 -4.76
C LEU A 212 4.82 2.67 -4.96
N PRO A 213 3.96 2.27 -4.01
CA PRO A 213 2.58 2.72 -4.00
C PRO A 213 2.51 4.24 -3.77
N VAL A 214 1.55 4.89 -4.41
CA VAL A 214 1.22 6.29 -4.09
C VAL A 214 0.47 6.32 -2.76
N GLY A 215 0.93 7.14 -1.82
CA GLY A 215 0.16 7.52 -0.64
C GLY A 215 0.68 6.95 0.68
N ALA A 216 0.73 7.84 1.67
CA ALA A 216 1.38 7.80 2.99
C ALA A 216 2.81 8.39 2.96
N PRO A 217 2.96 9.74 2.97
CA PRO A 217 4.27 10.37 3.16
C PRO A 217 4.94 9.95 4.47
N ASP A 218 4.17 9.50 5.45
CA ASP A 218 4.66 9.05 6.77
C ASP A 218 5.06 7.57 6.81
N THR A 219 5.05 6.89 5.66
CA THR A 219 5.55 5.52 5.54
C THR A 219 6.88 5.50 4.83
N GLU A 220 7.92 5.08 5.53
CA GLU A 220 9.22 4.83 4.93
C GLU A 220 9.22 3.46 4.24
N PHE A 221 9.79 3.42 3.03
CA PHE A 221 9.79 2.21 2.21
C PHE A 221 11.21 1.73 1.92
N VAL A 222 11.49 0.48 2.30
CA VAL A 222 12.72 -0.22 1.90
C VAL A 222 12.35 -1.35 0.97
N TYR A 223 13.06 -1.50 -0.15
CA TYR A 223 12.68 -2.48 -1.17
C TYR A 223 13.84 -2.90 -2.06
N GLY A 224 13.69 -4.08 -2.66
CA GLY A 224 14.68 -4.69 -3.53
C GLY A 224 14.16 -5.95 -4.21
N TYR A 225 15.00 -6.55 -5.04
CA TYR A 225 14.70 -7.83 -5.67
C TYR A 225 15.34 -8.97 -4.89
N LEU A 226 14.82 -10.17 -5.04
CA LEU A 226 15.41 -11.42 -4.58
C LEU A 226 15.39 -12.42 -5.74
N ALA A 227 16.51 -13.09 -5.99
CA ALA A 227 16.59 -14.15 -6.97
C ALA A 227 16.02 -15.46 -6.43
N LYS A 228 15.68 -16.39 -7.33
CA LYS A 228 15.27 -17.74 -6.95
C LYS A 228 16.33 -18.38 -6.03
N ASN A 229 15.85 -19.04 -4.98
CA ASN A 229 16.58 -19.69 -3.90
C ASN A 229 17.39 -18.74 -3.00
N GLN A 230 17.27 -17.41 -3.16
CA GLN A 230 17.87 -16.47 -2.22
C GLN A 230 16.98 -16.28 -0.99
N SER A 231 17.63 -16.08 0.15
CA SER A 231 17.03 -15.59 1.40
C SER A 231 17.47 -14.15 1.65
N LEU A 232 16.73 -13.40 2.47
CA LEU A 232 17.09 -12.06 2.90
C LEU A 232 17.39 -12.10 4.40
N LYS A 233 18.61 -11.74 4.78
CA LYS A 233 18.99 -11.47 6.17
C LYS A 233 18.92 -9.98 6.40
N ILE A 234 18.08 -9.59 7.35
CA ILE A 234 17.76 -8.20 7.65
C ILE A 234 18.35 -7.88 9.00
N MET A 235 19.11 -6.80 9.06
CA MET A 235 19.70 -6.26 10.28
C MET A 235 19.17 -4.84 10.46
N ILE A 236 18.53 -4.59 11.59
CA ILE A 236 17.78 -3.37 11.87
C ILE A 236 18.33 -2.74 13.14
N GLU A 237 18.62 -1.45 13.08
CA GLU A 237 19.08 -0.71 14.25
C GLU A 237 18.03 -0.74 15.38
N PRO A 238 18.43 -0.96 16.66
CA PRO A 238 17.48 -1.15 17.77
C PRO A 238 16.49 0.01 17.93
N LEU A 239 16.93 1.25 17.68
CA LEU A 239 16.07 2.42 17.78
C LEU A 239 14.91 2.38 16.75
N ILE A 240 15.15 1.83 15.56
CA ILE A 240 14.10 1.65 14.54
C ILE A 240 13.08 0.59 15.00
N ILE A 241 13.54 -0.52 15.59
CA ILE A 241 12.63 -1.56 16.16
C ILE A 241 11.74 -0.97 17.25
N ASN A 242 12.30 -0.10 18.09
CA ASN A 242 11.58 0.53 19.19
C ASN A 242 10.55 1.54 18.68
N ASP A 243 10.91 2.35 17.70
CA ASP A 243 10.12 3.51 17.29
C ASP A 243 9.21 3.26 16.07
N TYR A 244 9.39 2.15 15.34
CA TYR A 244 8.64 1.85 14.12
C TYR A 244 7.98 0.46 14.16
N ASP A 245 6.77 0.39 13.62
CA ASP A 245 6.20 -0.86 13.13
C ASP A 245 6.79 -1.20 11.77
N ILE A 246 7.42 -2.37 11.66
CA ILE A 246 8.13 -2.80 10.46
C ILE A 246 7.38 -3.97 9.82
N TYR A 247 6.76 -3.69 8.67
CA TYR A 247 5.96 -4.66 7.93
C TYR A 247 6.69 -5.15 6.69
N PHE A 248 6.87 -6.46 6.57
CA PHE A 248 7.59 -7.09 5.47
C PHE A 248 6.63 -7.85 4.55
N THR A 249 6.77 -7.68 3.24
CA THR A 249 6.08 -8.49 2.24
C THR A 249 7.05 -8.93 1.14
N THR A 250 7.00 -10.21 0.76
CA THR A 250 7.59 -10.69 -0.50
C THR A 250 6.52 -10.88 -1.55
N TYR A 251 6.90 -10.68 -2.81
CA TYR A 251 6.04 -10.81 -3.98
C TYR A 251 6.71 -11.65 -5.05
N ASP A 252 5.90 -12.29 -5.87
CA ASP A 252 6.38 -12.89 -7.11
C ASP A 252 6.52 -11.84 -8.24
N ARG A 253 7.02 -12.27 -9.41
CA ARG A 253 7.14 -11.38 -10.59
C ARG A 253 5.81 -10.81 -11.10
N SER A 254 4.68 -11.39 -10.70
CA SER A 254 3.34 -10.93 -11.06
C SER A 254 2.77 -9.95 -10.03
N SER A 255 3.54 -9.52 -9.03
CA SER A 255 3.10 -8.64 -7.93
C SER A 255 2.10 -9.26 -6.97
N PHE A 256 1.98 -10.59 -6.92
CA PHE A 256 1.15 -11.25 -5.91
C PHE A 256 1.98 -11.49 -4.64
N PRO A 257 1.42 -11.21 -3.44
CA PRO A 257 2.13 -11.45 -2.19
C PRO A 257 2.32 -12.95 -1.98
N LEU A 258 3.51 -13.33 -1.52
CA LEU A 258 3.89 -14.72 -1.24
C LEU A 258 3.99 -14.98 0.26
N TYR A 259 4.62 -14.05 0.97
CA TYR A 259 4.82 -14.11 2.41
C TYR A 259 4.78 -12.70 2.99
N TRP A 260 4.27 -12.56 4.20
CA TRP A 260 4.29 -11.29 4.91
C TRP A 260 4.27 -11.51 6.42
N CYS A 261 4.89 -10.57 7.15
CA CYS A 261 4.95 -10.58 8.60
C CYS A 261 5.29 -9.18 9.14
N GLN A 262 5.05 -8.96 10.43
CA GLN A 262 5.68 -7.88 11.16
C GLN A 262 7.02 -8.37 11.71
N ILE A 263 8.05 -7.53 11.62
CA ILE A 263 9.37 -7.80 12.19
C ILE A 263 9.50 -7.00 13.48
N THR A 264 9.81 -7.70 14.57
CA THR A 264 9.98 -7.15 15.91
C THR A 264 11.38 -7.39 16.47
N GLU A 265 12.26 -8.00 15.68
CA GLU A 265 13.60 -8.44 16.07
C GLU A 265 14.65 -7.67 15.27
N GLU A 266 15.79 -7.36 15.89
CA GLU A 266 16.90 -6.63 15.24
C GLU A 266 17.53 -7.42 14.08
N THR A 267 17.48 -8.76 14.14
CA THR A 267 17.94 -9.63 13.05
C THR A 267 16.84 -10.58 12.66
N TYR A 268 16.49 -10.59 11.37
CA TYR A 268 15.47 -11.47 10.82
C TYR A 268 15.96 -12.13 9.54
N LEU A 269 15.78 -13.45 9.41
CA LEU A 269 16.14 -14.21 8.22
C LEU A 269 14.89 -14.79 7.57
N THR A 270 14.65 -14.44 6.31
CA THR A 270 13.55 -15.00 5.56
C THR A 270 13.85 -16.43 5.14
N LYS A 271 12.80 -17.20 4.85
CA LYS A 271 12.96 -18.44 4.06
C LYS A 271 13.48 -18.11 2.65
N PRO A 272 14.19 -19.04 1.98
CA PRO A 272 14.53 -18.90 0.57
C PRO A 272 13.27 -18.77 -0.30
N ILE A 273 13.28 -17.88 -1.29
CA ILE A 273 12.15 -17.77 -2.21
C ILE A 273 12.25 -18.78 -3.36
N GLU A 274 11.14 -19.43 -3.73
CA GLU A 274 11.16 -20.49 -4.74
C GLU A 274 11.29 -19.98 -6.19
N LYS A 275 10.97 -18.70 -6.42
CA LYS A 275 10.93 -18.05 -7.73
C LYS A 275 11.48 -16.64 -7.59
N HIS A 276 12.04 -16.09 -8.67
CA HIS A 276 12.43 -14.68 -8.72
C HIS A 276 11.26 -13.79 -8.28
N GLY A 277 11.57 -12.78 -7.48
CA GLY A 277 10.59 -11.92 -6.88
C GLY A 277 11.22 -10.67 -6.29
N TYR A 278 10.47 -9.99 -5.45
CA TYR A 278 10.93 -8.78 -4.81
C TYR A 278 10.28 -8.62 -3.45
N TYR A 279 10.79 -7.70 -2.66
CA TYR A 279 10.31 -7.43 -1.31
C TYR A 279 10.02 -5.95 -1.11
N LEU A 280 9.14 -5.68 -0.15
CA LEU A 280 8.81 -4.34 0.31
C LEU A 280 8.66 -4.35 1.83
N PHE A 281 9.40 -3.47 2.47
CA PHE A 281 9.20 -3.08 3.85
C PHE A 281 8.37 -1.80 3.88
N ARG A 282 7.45 -1.71 4.84
CA ARG A 282 6.75 -0.49 5.22
C ARG A 282 7.09 -0.21 6.67
N LEU A 283 7.79 0.88 6.92
CA LEU A 283 8.16 1.33 8.25
C LEU A 283 7.21 2.46 8.59
N ARG A 284 6.40 2.23 9.61
CA ARG A 284 5.47 3.22 10.15
C ARG A 284 5.93 3.62 11.54
N GLN A 285 6.04 4.91 11.81
CA GLN A 285 6.35 5.34 13.17
C GLN A 285 5.23 4.87 14.12
N LYS A 286 5.61 4.42 15.32
CA LYS A 286 4.65 4.09 16.38
C LYS A 286 4.12 5.38 17.00
N PRO A 287 2.90 5.37 17.58
CA PRO A 287 2.40 6.51 18.31
C PRO A 287 3.23 6.74 19.59
N LEU A 288 4.21 7.66 19.56
CA LEU A 288 5.03 8.05 20.72
C LEU A 288 4.97 9.57 20.97
N LYS A 289 5.19 9.97 22.23
CA LYS A 289 4.97 11.34 22.76
C LYS A 289 5.92 12.42 22.23
N GLU A 290 7.05 12.06 21.64
CA GLU A 290 8.01 13.01 21.06
C GLU A 290 8.41 12.56 19.65
N THR A 291 7.88 13.25 18.64
CA THR A 291 8.16 12.99 17.23
C THR A 291 9.59 13.43 16.91
N LYS A 292 10.54 12.50 16.87
CA LYS A 292 11.76 12.67 16.08
C LYS A 292 11.61 11.87 14.81
N THR A 293 11.49 12.55 13.67
CA THR A 293 11.58 11.90 12.37
C THR A 293 13.03 11.44 12.19
N LEU A 294 13.24 10.14 12.19
CA LEU A 294 14.54 9.55 11.92
C LEU A 294 14.69 9.41 10.41
N THR A 295 15.81 9.88 9.86
CA THR A 295 16.14 9.63 8.45
C THR A 295 16.61 8.20 8.32
N ILE A 296 15.76 7.32 7.81
CA ILE A 296 16.09 5.90 7.65
C ILE A 296 16.86 5.69 6.34
N GLN A 297 17.99 4.98 6.42
CA GLN A 297 18.76 4.55 5.27
C GLN A 297 18.80 3.01 5.21
N SER A 298 18.69 2.47 4.00
CA SER A 298 18.89 1.05 3.76
C SER A 298 20.09 0.81 2.84
N GLN A 299 20.93 -0.17 3.18
CA GLN A 299 22.06 -0.60 2.36
C GLN A 299 22.01 -2.11 2.16
N ILE A 300 22.26 -2.55 0.92
CA ILE A 300 22.44 -3.95 0.59
C ILE A 300 23.93 -4.24 0.53
N GLU A 301 24.41 -5.15 1.36
CA GLU A 301 25.85 -5.43 1.51
C GLU A 301 26.33 -6.57 0.60
N ASP A 302 25.54 -7.65 0.46
CA ASP A 302 25.78 -8.76 -0.48
C ASP A 302 24.52 -9.01 -1.30
N GLN A 303 24.66 -9.12 -2.63
CA GLN A 303 23.57 -9.40 -3.59
C GLN A 303 23.75 -10.73 -4.34
N GLU A 304 24.95 -11.31 -4.31
CA GLU A 304 25.33 -12.43 -5.18
C GLU A 304 25.31 -13.77 -4.44
N GLY A 305 25.34 -13.74 -3.11
CA GLY A 305 25.21 -14.92 -2.26
C GLY A 305 23.81 -15.55 -2.26
N VAL A 306 23.72 -16.74 -1.64
CA VAL A 306 22.43 -17.40 -1.33
C VAL A 306 21.64 -16.60 -0.29
N ILE A 307 22.33 -15.79 0.51
CA ILE A 307 21.76 -14.87 1.48
C ILE A 307 22.13 -13.47 1.05
N GLN A 308 21.12 -12.66 0.76
CA GLN A 308 21.26 -11.23 0.56
C GLN A 308 21.23 -10.54 1.93
N GLU A 309 22.17 -9.65 2.21
CA GLU A 309 22.22 -8.91 3.48
C GLU A 309 21.70 -7.48 3.30
N LEU A 310 20.71 -7.11 4.12
CA LEU A 310 20.10 -5.79 4.16
C LEU A 310 20.30 -5.17 5.54
N ARG A 311 20.93 -4.00 5.59
CA ARG A 311 20.97 -3.16 6.80
C ARG A 311 19.99 -2.01 6.69
N ILE A 312 19.25 -1.76 7.77
CA ILE A 312 18.36 -0.62 7.94
C ILE A 312 18.83 0.15 9.17
N ASN A 313 19.37 1.34 8.94
CA ASN A 313 20.01 2.17 9.97
C ASN A 313 19.48 3.61 9.90
N ILE A 314 19.82 4.41 10.90
CA ILE A 314 19.55 5.84 10.93
C ILE A 314 20.73 6.59 10.31
N LEU A 315 20.43 7.48 9.36
CA LEU A 315 21.41 8.42 8.83
C LEU A 315 21.77 9.41 9.94
N LYS A 316 23.05 9.42 10.33
CA LYS A 316 23.60 10.32 11.34
C LYS A 316 23.84 11.73 10.82
#